data_AF-A0A2N2IKH1-F1
#
_entry.id   AF-A0A2N2IKH1-F1
#
_cell.length_a   1.000
_cell.length_b   1.000
_cell.length_c   1.000
_cell.angle_alpha   90.00
_cell.angle_beta   90.00
_cell.angle_gamma   90.00
#
_symmetry.space_group_name_H-M   'P 1'
#
loop_
_entity.id
_entity.type
_entity.pdbx_description
1 polymer ?
#
loop_
_entity_poly.entity_id
_entity_poly.type
_entity_poly.pdbx_seq_one_letter_code
_entity_poly.pdbx_strand_id
1 'polypeptide(L)'
;MPSDADLQRAWTILFGTPMPGDLATVDEAALRRAYRRRARETHPDVAGPGASQRFHRVTEAYRTLVDALAHAPSTPREVSTSSAASPVMGRTDAASKPPGRRLALAQFLCHLGWVSWESVLEALRWQEANRIPLGEVAVKTGALTEAELRRVLQHKRPGELIGACALRLGVLTRASLARLLERQKRLQPLVGQYFVQRGLLSAERLRAALARQQGHNDPMNTSARAA
;
A
#
# COMPACT_ATOMS: atom_id res chain seq x y z
N MET A 1 25.25 -3.21 -2.13
CA MET A 1 25.38 -2.05 -1.23
C MET A 1 25.57 -0.82 -2.10
N PRO A 2 24.76 0.23 -1.94
CA PRO A 2 24.94 1.48 -2.69
C PRO A 2 26.32 2.08 -2.41
N SER A 3 26.96 2.65 -3.44
CA SER A 3 28.25 3.32 -3.26
C SER A 3 28.09 4.66 -2.53
N ASP A 4 29.16 5.19 -1.93
CA ASP A 4 29.15 6.53 -1.32
C ASP A 4 28.66 7.61 -2.30
N ALA A 5 28.96 7.46 -3.59
CA ALA A 5 28.49 8.35 -4.65
C ALA A 5 26.98 8.21 -4.94
N ASP A 6 26.38 7.03 -4.72
CA ASP A 6 24.93 6.82 -4.81
C ASP A 6 24.23 7.42 -3.60
N LEU A 7 24.83 7.29 -2.42
CA LEU A 7 24.34 7.85 -1.18
C LEU A 7 24.38 9.38 -1.19
N GLN A 8 25.47 9.97 -1.69
CA GLN A 8 25.58 11.41 -1.90
C GLN A 8 24.51 11.94 -2.86
N ARG A 9 24.26 11.23 -3.97
CA ARG A 9 23.21 11.59 -4.93
C ARG A 9 21.81 11.49 -4.32
N ALA A 10 21.52 10.38 -3.63
CA ALA A 10 20.25 10.17 -2.96
C ALA A 10 19.98 11.25 -1.89
N TRP A 11 21.00 11.59 -1.09
CA TRP A 11 20.91 12.66 -0.09
C TRP A 11 20.63 14.02 -0.75
N THR A 12 21.38 14.36 -1.79
CA THR A 12 21.21 15.62 -2.51
C THR A 12 19.82 15.76 -3.12
N ILE A 13 19.24 14.67 -3.63
CA ILE A 13 17.86 14.64 -4.14
C ILE A 13 16.85 14.96 -3.03
N LEU A 14 17.08 14.45 -1.82
CA LEU A 14 16.14 14.58 -0.70
C LEU A 14 16.26 15.93 0.04
N PHE A 15 17.49 16.39 0.26
CA PHE A 15 17.80 17.56 1.08
C PHE A 15 18.19 18.80 0.28
N GLY A 16 18.62 18.64 -0.98
CA GLY A 16 19.11 19.74 -1.81
C GLY A 16 20.51 20.24 -1.43
N THR A 17 21.17 19.60 -0.47
CA THR A 17 22.53 19.89 0.00
C THR A 17 23.38 18.63 -0.08
N PRO A 18 24.71 18.73 -0.15
CA PRO A 18 25.59 17.56 -0.02
C PRO A 18 25.45 16.91 1.37
N MET A 19 25.64 15.59 1.44
CA MET A 19 25.55 14.83 2.68
C MET A 19 26.63 15.26 3.68
N PRO A 20 26.26 15.52 4.96
CA PRO A 20 27.24 15.78 5.99
C PRO A 20 27.84 14.44 6.44
N GLY A 21 29.03 14.12 5.94
CA GLY A 21 29.85 13.00 6.45
C GLY A 21 29.14 11.65 6.42
N ASP A 22 29.26 10.87 7.49
CA ASP A 22 28.80 9.48 7.58
C ASP A 22 27.29 9.35 7.87
N LEU A 23 26.61 8.49 7.11
CA LEU A 23 25.19 8.14 7.27
C LEU A 23 24.86 7.54 8.63
N ALA A 24 25.81 6.88 9.29
CA ALA A 24 25.59 6.32 10.62
C ALA A 24 25.26 7.39 11.69
N THR A 25 25.57 8.67 11.42
CA THR A 25 25.27 9.80 12.30
C THR A 25 23.92 10.46 12.01
N VAL A 26 23.24 10.03 10.95
CA VAL A 26 21.98 10.64 10.49
C VAL A 26 20.82 10.11 11.31
N ASP A 27 20.06 11.05 11.89
CA ASP A 27 18.76 10.76 12.50
C ASP A 27 17.77 10.28 11.42
N GLU A 28 17.34 9.02 11.50
CA GLU A 28 16.34 8.44 10.61
C GLU A 28 15.03 9.26 10.57
N ALA A 29 14.68 9.91 11.70
CA ALA A 29 13.52 10.78 11.75
C ALA A 29 13.72 12.07 10.90
N ALA A 30 14.95 12.59 10.79
CA ALA A 30 15.30 13.69 9.92
C ALA A 30 15.21 13.31 8.44
N LEU A 31 15.68 12.11 8.09
CA LEU A 31 15.57 11.53 6.75
C LEU A 31 14.10 11.41 6.31
N ARG A 32 13.27 10.83 7.19
CA ARG A 32 11.81 10.71 6.97
C ARG A 32 11.13 12.07 6.82
N ARG A 33 11.52 13.09 7.59
CA ARG A 33 10.99 14.47 7.47
C ARG A 33 11.31 15.09 6.11
N ALA A 34 12.54 14.94 5.62
CA ALA A 34 12.97 15.50 4.35
C ALA A 34 12.29 14.82 3.16
N TYR A 35 12.17 13.48 3.18
CA TYR A 35 11.40 12.74 2.18
C TYR A 35 9.96 13.23 2.11
N ARG A 36 9.27 13.37 3.26
CA ARG A 36 7.88 13.84 3.30
C ARG A 36 7.70 15.23 2.68
N ARG A 37 8.64 16.15 2.95
CA ARG A 37 8.62 17.50 2.36
C ARG A 37 8.76 17.43 0.83
N ARG A 38 9.76 16.72 0.33
CA ARG A 38 10.04 16.60 -1.12
C ARG A 38 8.94 15.84 -1.87
N ALA A 39 8.41 14.77 -1.29
CA ALA A 39 7.33 13.98 -1.88
C ALA A 39 6.05 14.82 -2.08
N ARG A 40 5.74 15.76 -1.16
CA ARG A 40 4.61 16.70 -1.29
C ARG A 40 4.84 17.71 -2.42
N GLU A 41 6.05 18.26 -2.52
CA GLU A 41 6.40 19.26 -3.54
C GLU A 41 6.48 18.66 -4.96
N THR A 42 6.82 17.38 -5.07
CA THR A 42 6.90 16.67 -6.35
C THR A 42 5.64 15.87 -6.69
N HIS A 43 4.57 15.97 -5.89
CA HIS A 43 3.38 15.12 -6.04
C HIS A 43 2.69 15.34 -7.40
N PRO A 44 2.30 14.26 -8.12
CA PRO A 44 1.70 14.36 -9.46
C PRO A 44 0.38 15.13 -9.51
N ASP A 45 -0.42 15.10 -8.45
CA ASP A 45 -1.67 15.87 -8.37
C ASP A 45 -1.45 17.37 -8.08
N VAL A 46 -0.22 17.80 -7.75
CA VAL A 46 0.10 19.18 -7.35
C VAL A 46 1.05 19.87 -8.34
N ALA A 47 1.98 19.12 -8.95
CA ALA A 47 3.15 19.69 -9.65
C ALA A 47 3.15 19.56 -11.19
N GLY A 48 2.04 19.13 -11.80
CA GLY A 48 1.85 19.11 -13.26
C GLY A 48 2.68 18.05 -14.02
N PRO A 49 2.85 18.18 -15.36
CA PRO A 49 3.55 17.19 -16.19
C PRO A 49 5.00 16.94 -15.71
N GLY A 50 5.43 15.67 -15.67
CA GLY A 50 6.76 15.27 -15.19
C GLY A 50 6.90 15.15 -13.66
N ALA A 51 5.83 15.43 -12.90
CA ALA A 51 5.81 15.25 -11.45
C ALA A 51 5.92 13.78 -11.03
N SER A 52 5.37 12.83 -11.81
CA SER A 52 5.52 11.39 -11.54
C SER A 52 6.99 10.94 -11.58
N GLN A 53 7.79 11.43 -12.53
CA GLN A 53 9.23 11.11 -12.62
C GLN A 53 10.03 11.74 -11.48
N ARG A 54 9.71 12.99 -11.11
CA ARG A 54 10.33 13.66 -9.96
C ARG A 54 9.99 12.94 -8.65
N PHE A 55 8.73 12.52 -8.49
CA PHE A 55 8.26 11.74 -7.34
C PHE A 55 8.93 10.36 -7.25
N HIS A 56 9.08 9.67 -8.38
CA HIS A 56 9.81 8.40 -8.43
C HIS A 56 11.27 8.57 -8.02
N ARG A 57 11.98 9.60 -8.51
CA ARG A 57 13.36 9.89 -8.10
C ARG A 57 13.50 10.19 -6.61
N VAL A 58 12.56 10.94 -6.03
CA VAL A 58 12.54 11.24 -4.58
C VAL A 58 12.27 9.98 -3.75
N THR A 59 11.41 9.09 -4.24
CA THR A 59 11.07 7.82 -3.56
C THR A 59 12.24 6.84 -3.62
N GLU A 60 12.91 6.75 -4.77
CA GLU A 60 14.09 5.90 -4.95
C GLU A 60 15.26 6.38 -4.07
N ALA A 61 15.52 7.69 -4.04
CA ALA A 61 16.54 8.28 -3.17
C ALA A 61 16.29 8.00 -1.69
N TYR A 62 15.03 8.09 -1.23
CA TYR A 62 14.69 7.76 0.16
C TYR A 62 14.95 6.28 0.49
N ARG A 63 14.58 5.36 -0.42
CA ARG A 63 14.83 3.91 -0.24
C ARG A 63 16.32 3.60 -0.12
N THR A 64 17.15 4.14 -1.01
CA THR A 64 18.60 3.92 -0.99
C THR A 64 19.22 4.36 0.34
N LEU A 65 18.76 5.46 0.94
CA LEU A 65 19.29 5.97 2.22
C LEU A 65 18.83 5.15 3.42
N VAL A 66 17.57 4.70 3.43
CA VAL A 66 17.03 3.84 4.49
C VAL A 66 17.68 2.46 4.46
N ASP A 67 17.84 1.87 3.26
CA ASP A 67 18.50 0.58 3.10
C ASP A 67 19.96 0.66 3.54
N ALA A 68 20.69 1.74 3.22
CA ALA A 68 22.07 1.91 3.67
C ALA A 68 22.18 2.09 5.18
N LEU A 69 21.26 2.84 5.80
CA LEU A 69 21.21 3.01 7.25
C LEU A 69 20.95 1.69 7.98
N ALA A 70 20.10 0.82 7.41
CA ALA A 70 19.79 -0.49 7.98
C ALA A 70 20.96 -1.50 7.88
N HIS A 71 21.92 -1.27 6.99
CA HIS A 71 23.07 -2.15 6.77
C HIS A 71 24.41 -1.53 7.25
N ALA A 72 24.39 -0.34 7.85
CA ALA A 72 25.58 0.29 8.42
C ALA A 72 26.05 -0.49 9.67
N PRO A 73 27.36 -0.69 9.87
CA PRO A 73 27.89 -1.42 11.02
C PRO A 73 27.59 -0.67 12.32
N SER A 74 26.73 -1.23 13.15
CA SER A 74 26.39 -0.69 14.48
C SER A 74 27.63 -0.63 15.37
N THR A 75 28.15 0.56 15.64
CA THR A 75 29.14 0.74 16.72
C THR A 75 28.46 0.54 18.08
N PRO A 76 29.07 -0.20 19.04
CA PRO A 76 28.43 -0.53 20.30
C PRO A 76 28.37 0.71 21.22
N ARG A 77 27.18 1.05 21.71
CA ARG A 77 26.99 2.06 22.76
C ARG A 77 26.12 1.45 23.85
N GLU A 78 26.62 1.58 25.08
CA GLU A 78 26.27 0.82 26.28
C GLU A 78 24.78 0.86 26.65
N VAL A 79 24.34 -0.28 27.18
CA VAL A 79 22.97 -0.66 27.50
C VAL A 79 22.62 -0.18 28.90
N SER A 80 21.60 0.67 29.02
CA SER A 80 20.80 0.78 30.25
C SER A 80 19.55 -0.06 30.08
N THR A 81 19.55 -1.23 30.72
CA THR A 81 18.44 -2.17 30.80
C THR A 81 17.32 -1.60 31.66
N SER A 82 16.19 -1.27 31.03
CA SER A 82 14.87 -1.41 31.66
C SER A 82 13.97 -2.16 30.68
N SER A 83 13.62 -3.39 31.07
CA SER A 83 12.72 -4.29 30.37
C SER A 83 11.27 -3.87 30.62
N ALA A 84 10.69 -3.23 29.62
CA ALA A 84 9.29 -3.41 29.23
C ALA A 84 9.22 -3.06 27.75
N ALA A 85 8.61 -3.96 26.96
CA ALA A 85 8.43 -3.89 25.51
C ALA A 85 8.44 -2.43 24.99
N SER A 86 9.56 -2.02 24.38
CA SER A 86 9.69 -0.65 23.88
C SER A 86 8.66 -0.41 22.77
N PRO A 87 7.70 0.49 23.01
CA PRO A 87 6.74 0.96 22.04
C PRO A 87 7.34 2.21 21.38
N VAL A 88 7.78 2.14 20.13
CA VAL A 88 8.37 3.31 19.45
C VAL A 88 7.83 3.34 18.02
N MET A 89 6.81 4.13 17.70
CA MET A 89 6.75 5.60 17.67
C MET A 89 7.43 6.15 16.41
N GLY A 90 6.57 6.44 15.42
CA GLY A 90 6.85 7.26 14.24
C GLY A 90 5.62 8.10 13.90
N ARG A 91 5.21 8.93 14.87
CA ARG A 91 4.12 9.93 14.85
C ARG A 91 3.90 10.52 13.46
N THR A 92 2.79 10.13 12.83
CA THR A 92 1.55 10.92 12.74
C THR A 92 1.82 12.34 12.28
N ASP A 93 1.64 12.56 10.97
CA ASP A 93 1.30 13.87 10.46
C ASP A 93 0.24 14.48 11.38
N ALA A 94 0.47 15.71 11.83
CA ALA A 94 -0.56 16.48 12.49
C ALA A 94 -1.83 16.39 11.63
N ALA A 95 -2.93 16.05 12.30
CA ALA A 95 -4.24 15.78 11.76
C ALA A 95 -4.68 16.87 10.77
N SER A 96 -4.36 16.67 9.49
CA SER A 96 -5.09 17.36 8.45
C SER A 96 -6.46 16.73 8.44
N LYS A 97 -7.47 17.52 8.81
CA LYS A 97 -8.88 17.10 8.80
C LYS A 97 -9.12 16.32 7.51
N PRO A 98 -9.67 15.09 7.57
CA PRO A 98 -9.86 14.29 6.37
C PRO A 98 -10.68 15.12 5.36
N PRO A 99 -10.26 15.17 4.09
CA PRO A 99 -10.89 16.03 3.10
C PRO A 99 -12.39 15.74 3.00
N GLY A 100 -13.19 16.74 2.64
CA GLY A 100 -14.66 16.66 2.51
C GLY A 100 -15.16 15.74 1.38
N ARG A 101 -14.31 14.85 0.86
CA ARG A 101 -14.68 13.81 -0.11
C ARG A 101 -14.77 12.46 0.58
N ARG A 102 -15.46 11.52 -0.07
CA ARG A 102 -15.48 10.13 0.38
C ARG A 102 -14.07 9.53 0.31
N LEU A 103 -13.69 8.82 1.36
CA LEU A 103 -12.39 8.15 1.47
C LEU A 103 -12.59 6.65 1.59
N ALA A 104 -11.76 5.87 0.89
CA ALA A 104 -11.64 4.44 1.15
C ALA A 104 -10.97 4.22 2.52
N LEU A 105 -11.22 3.07 3.16
CA LEU A 105 -10.72 2.76 4.51
C LEU A 105 -9.21 2.99 4.66
N ALA A 106 -8.40 2.49 3.71
CA ALA A 106 -6.95 2.64 3.74
C ALA A 106 -6.51 4.11 3.70
N GLN A 107 -7.14 4.92 2.84
CA GLN A 107 -6.86 6.36 2.75
C GLN A 107 -7.29 7.09 4.03
N PHE A 108 -8.43 6.71 4.60
CA PHE A 108 -8.93 7.27 5.85
C PHE A 108 -7.99 6.95 7.02
N LEU A 109 -7.51 5.72 7.12
CA LEU A 109 -6.53 5.31 8.13
C LEU A 109 -5.20 6.06 8.00
N CYS A 110 -4.75 6.37 6.77
CA CYS A 110 -3.60 7.24 6.56
C CYS A 110 -3.85 8.67 7.06
N HIS A 111 -5.03 9.24 6.81
CA HIS A 111 -5.39 10.58 7.33
C HIS A 111 -5.48 10.61 8.85
N LEU A 112 -5.90 9.51 9.47
CA LEU A 112 -5.87 9.35 10.93
C LEU A 112 -4.46 9.14 11.48
N GLY A 113 -3.46 8.91 10.63
CA GLY A 113 -2.09 8.56 11.03
C GLY A 113 -1.96 7.17 11.64
N TRP A 114 -2.95 6.29 11.44
CA TRP A 114 -2.99 4.96 12.05
C TRP A 114 -2.20 3.92 11.24
N VAL A 115 -2.04 4.14 9.94
CA VAL A 115 -1.22 3.31 9.04
C VAL A 115 -0.46 4.21 8.07
N SER A 116 0.74 3.80 7.66
CA SER A 116 1.53 4.52 6.66
C SER A 116 1.07 4.19 5.24
N TRP A 117 1.43 5.05 4.27
CA TRP A 117 1.15 4.78 2.85
C TRP A 117 1.90 3.54 2.33
N GLU A 118 3.07 3.25 2.88
CA GLU A 118 3.81 2.02 2.60
C GLU A 118 3.01 0.79 3.03
N SER A 119 2.47 0.78 4.26
CA SER A 119 1.61 -0.30 4.73
C SER A 119 0.35 -0.46 3.88
N VAL A 120 -0.20 0.63 3.34
CA VAL A 120 -1.33 0.56 2.40
C VAL A 120 -0.92 -0.13 1.09
N LEU A 121 0.23 0.24 0.51
CA LEU A 121 0.72 -0.38 -0.71
C LEU A 121 0.98 -1.88 -0.51
N GLU A 122 1.59 -2.25 0.61
CA GLU A 122 1.77 -3.66 0.98
C GLU A 122 0.44 -4.38 1.16
N ALA A 123 -0.55 -3.76 1.81
CA ALA A 123 -1.87 -4.34 1.98
C ALA A 123 -2.57 -4.59 0.63
N LEU A 124 -2.41 -3.68 -0.33
CA LEU A 124 -2.96 -3.83 -1.69
C LEU A 124 -2.26 -4.97 -2.45
N ARG A 125 -0.92 -5.04 -2.36
CA ARG A 125 -0.15 -6.16 -2.94
C ARG A 125 -0.52 -7.50 -2.32
N TRP A 126 -0.68 -7.53 -1.00
CA TRP A 126 -1.15 -8.71 -0.28
C TRP A 126 -2.56 -9.10 -0.73
N GLN A 127 -3.47 -8.14 -0.87
CA GLN A 127 -4.84 -8.38 -1.33
C GLN A 127 -4.88 -8.93 -2.77
N GLU A 128 -4.00 -8.45 -3.64
CA GLU A 128 -3.85 -8.95 -5.01
C GLU A 128 -3.28 -10.37 -5.03
N ALA A 129 -2.20 -10.62 -4.28
CA ALA A 129 -1.54 -11.93 -4.19
C ALA A 129 -2.44 -13.02 -3.58
N ASN A 130 -3.38 -12.64 -2.70
CA ASN A 130 -4.32 -13.56 -2.06
C ASN A 130 -5.68 -13.64 -2.79
N ARG A 131 -5.77 -13.13 -4.03
CA ARG A 131 -6.97 -13.28 -4.85
C ARG A 131 -7.07 -14.70 -5.39
N ILE A 132 -8.12 -15.42 -4.99
CA ILE A 132 -8.41 -16.76 -5.52
C ILE A 132 -8.59 -16.67 -7.05
N PRO A 133 -7.88 -17.49 -7.86
CA PRO A 133 -8.03 -17.50 -9.31
C PRO A 133 -9.46 -17.76 -9.76
N LEU A 134 -9.89 -17.11 -10.85
CA LEU A 134 -11.28 -17.19 -11.32
C LEU A 134 -11.70 -18.63 -11.66
N GLY A 135 -10.79 -19.43 -12.22
CA GLY A 135 -11.04 -20.85 -12.53
C GLY A 135 -11.33 -21.69 -11.29
N GLU A 136 -10.60 -21.44 -10.20
CA GLU A 136 -10.83 -22.14 -8.93
C GLU A 136 -12.17 -21.73 -8.31
N VAL A 137 -12.53 -20.43 -8.37
CA VAL A 137 -13.86 -19.96 -7.95
C VAL A 137 -14.95 -20.64 -8.79
N ALA A 138 -14.75 -20.78 -10.11
CA ALA A 138 -15.71 -21.42 -10.99
C ALA A 138 -15.97 -22.89 -10.60
N VAL A 139 -14.92 -23.65 -10.32
CA VAL A 139 -15.05 -25.05 -9.86
C VAL A 139 -15.70 -25.15 -8.49
N LYS A 140 -15.24 -24.38 -7.50
CA LYS A 140 -15.79 -24.39 -6.13
C LYS A 140 -17.27 -24.02 -6.07
N THR A 141 -17.76 -23.26 -7.04
CA THR A 141 -19.15 -22.81 -7.12
C THR A 141 -20.02 -23.65 -8.06
N GLY A 142 -19.45 -24.68 -8.69
CA GLY A 142 -20.15 -25.55 -9.65
C GLY A 142 -20.45 -24.87 -10.99
N ALA A 143 -19.88 -23.70 -11.27
CA ALA A 143 -20.06 -23.02 -12.55
C ALA A 143 -19.21 -23.66 -13.67
N LEU A 144 -18.15 -24.38 -13.31
CA LEU A 144 -17.39 -25.26 -14.18
C LEU A 144 -17.11 -26.57 -13.43
N THR A 145 -17.05 -27.67 -14.15
CA THR A 145 -16.44 -28.91 -13.67
C THR A 145 -14.92 -28.83 -13.82
N GLU A 146 -14.19 -29.71 -13.12
CA GLU A 146 -12.74 -29.82 -13.28
C GLU A 146 -12.33 -30.19 -14.72
N ALA A 147 -13.13 -31.00 -15.40
CA ALA A 147 -12.92 -31.37 -16.80
C ALA A 147 -13.08 -30.15 -17.73
N GLU A 148 -14.10 -29.33 -17.51
CA GLU A 148 -14.30 -28.09 -18.28
C GLU A 148 -13.20 -27.06 -18.01
N LEU A 149 -12.77 -26.90 -16.75
CA LEU A 149 -11.65 -26.03 -16.43
C LEU A 149 -10.36 -26.49 -17.13
N ARG A 150 -10.05 -27.80 -17.12
CA ARG A 150 -8.90 -28.35 -17.86
C ARG A 150 -9.01 -28.05 -19.35
N ARG A 151 -10.19 -28.25 -19.95
CA ARG A 151 -10.44 -27.93 -21.36
C ARG A 151 -10.19 -26.45 -21.66
N VAL A 152 -10.65 -25.54 -20.78
CA VAL A 152 -10.40 -24.10 -20.89
C VAL A 152 -8.91 -23.78 -20.85
N LEU A 153 -8.17 -24.36 -19.92
CA LEU A 153 -6.72 -24.12 -19.79
C LEU A 153 -5.93 -24.64 -21.00
N GLN A 154 -6.29 -25.80 -21.54
CA GLN A 154 -5.64 -26.38 -22.73
C GLN A 154 -5.84 -25.55 -24.00
N HIS A 155 -7.02 -24.94 -24.17
CA HIS A 155 -7.36 -24.17 -25.38
C HIS A 155 -7.19 -22.66 -25.20
N LYS A 156 -6.67 -22.22 -24.05
CA LYS A 156 -6.42 -20.81 -23.74
C LYS A 156 -5.26 -20.30 -24.60
N ARG A 157 -5.49 -19.22 -25.34
CA ARG A 157 -4.45 -18.58 -26.14
C ARG A 157 -3.45 -17.82 -25.23
N PRO A 158 -2.20 -17.63 -25.68
CA PRO A 158 -1.26 -16.73 -25.00
C PRO A 158 -1.91 -15.35 -24.78
N GLY A 159 -1.82 -14.82 -23.55
CA GLY A 159 -2.42 -13.53 -23.17
C GLY A 159 -3.95 -13.51 -22.98
N GLU A 160 -4.69 -14.53 -23.43
CA GLU A 160 -6.16 -14.58 -23.28
C GLU A 160 -6.56 -14.75 -21.80
N LEU A 161 -7.61 -14.08 -21.33
CA LEU A 161 -8.12 -14.30 -19.97
C LEU A 161 -8.89 -15.62 -19.88
N ILE A 162 -8.81 -16.32 -18.74
CA ILE A 162 -9.54 -17.60 -18.53
C ILE A 162 -11.05 -17.42 -18.79
N GLY A 163 -11.64 -16.34 -18.30
CA GLY A 163 -13.07 -16.05 -18.54
C GLY A 163 -13.41 -15.83 -20.02
N ALA A 164 -12.51 -15.19 -20.78
CA ALA A 164 -12.70 -14.99 -22.22
C ALA A 164 -12.62 -16.31 -22.98
N CYS A 165 -11.63 -17.16 -22.66
CA CYS A 165 -11.53 -18.51 -23.22
C CYS A 165 -12.77 -19.35 -22.90
N ALA A 166 -13.25 -19.30 -21.64
CA ALA A 166 -14.43 -20.03 -21.21
C ALA A 166 -15.72 -19.58 -21.93
N LEU A 167 -15.87 -18.28 -22.21
CA LEU A 167 -16.96 -17.77 -23.05
C LEU A 167 -16.83 -18.26 -24.50
N ARG A 168 -15.63 -18.19 -25.08
CA ARG A 168 -15.35 -18.61 -26.46
C ARG A 168 -15.61 -20.10 -26.68
N LEU A 169 -15.29 -20.93 -25.69
CA LEU A 169 -15.55 -22.38 -25.73
C LEU A 169 -17.01 -22.75 -25.41
N GLY A 170 -17.85 -21.78 -25.07
CA GLY A 170 -19.26 -22.00 -24.73
C GLY A 170 -19.49 -22.69 -23.37
N VAL A 171 -18.45 -22.90 -22.57
CA VAL A 171 -18.57 -23.52 -21.24
C VAL A 171 -19.07 -22.53 -20.18
N LEU A 172 -18.90 -21.23 -20.41
CA LEU A 172 -19.56 -20.18 -19.63
C LEU A 172 -20.41 -19.31 -20.55
N THR A 173 -21.53 -18.82 -19.99
CA THR A 173 -22.29 -17.70 -20.55
C THR A 173 -21.83 -16.38 -19.95
N ARG A 174 -22.09 -15.25 -20.63
CA ARG A 174 -21.77 -13.90 -20.09
C ARG A 174 -22.38 -13.66 -18.71
N ALA A 175 -23.63 -14.10 -18.51
CA ALA A 175 -24.32 -13.98 -17.22
C ALA A 175 -23.63 -14.82 -16.13
N SER A 176 -23.24 -16.07 -16.43
CA SER A 176 -22.52 -16.91 -15.47
C SER A 176 -21.13 -16.34 -15.13
N LEU A 177 -20.40 -15.82 -16.12
CA LEU A 177 -19.11 -15.17 -15.90
C LEU A 177 -19.24 -13.91 -15.03
N ALA A 178 -20.25 -13.08 -15.27
CA ALA A 178 -20.51 -11.90 -14.45
C ALA A 178 -20.78 -12.29 -12.98
N ARG A 179 -21.60 -13.32 -12.74
CA ARG A 179 -21.85 -13.85 -11.38
C ARG A 179 -20.57 -14.37 -10.73
N LEU A 180 -19.69 -15.02 -11.49
CA LEU A 180 -18.39 -15.51 -11.00
C LEU A 180 -17.46 -14.38 -10.60
N LEU A 181 -17.34 -13.33 -11.43
CA LEU A 181 -16.52 -12.17 -11.13
C LEU A 181 -17.01 -11.44 -9.88
N GLU A 182 -18.32 -11.26 -9.75
CA GLU A 182 -18.93 -10.69 -8.55
C GLU A 182 -18.67 -11.54 -7.30
N ARG A 183 -18.71 -12.87 -7.43
CA ARG A 183 -18.40 -13.77 -6.32
C ARG A 183 -16.92 -13.74 -5.97
N GLN A 184 -16.02 -13.73 -6.94
CA GLN A 184 -14.58 -13.59 -6.72
C GLN A 184 -14.26 -12.27 -6.01
N LYS A 185 -14.90 -11.17 -6.40
CA LYS A 185 -14.76 -9.87 -5.73
C LYS A 185 -15.19 -9.93 -4.26
N ARG A 186 -16.28 -10.63 -3.94
CA ARG A 186 -16.74 -10.84 -2.55
C ARG A 186 -15.81 -11.73 -1.72
N LEU A 187 -15.10 -12.65 -2.37
CA LEU A 187 -14.12 -13.53 -1.72
C LEU A 187 -12.75 -12.87 -1.55
N GLN A 188 -12.52 -11.71 -2.17
CA GLN A 188 -11.26 -11.00 -2.07
C GLN A 188 -11.03 -10.58 -0.60
N PRO A 189 -9.87 -10.91 -0.01
CA PRO A 189 -9.56 -10.50 1.36
C PRO A 189 -9.64 -8.99 1.53
N LEU A 190 -10.15 -8.50 2.66
CA LEU A 190 -10.25 -7.07 2.91
C LEU A 190 -8.89 -6.52 3.34
N VAL A 191 -8.47 -5.36 2.81
CA VAL A 191 -7.20 -4.71 3.20
C VAL A 191 -7.08 -4.46 4.70
N GLY A 192 -8.20 -4.30 5.42
CA GLY A 192 -8.20 -4.18 6.89
C GLY A 192 -7.66 -5.43 7.60
N GLN A 193 -7.87 -6.62 7.03
CA GLN A 193 -7.36 -7.87 7.59
C GLN A 193 -5.83 -7.90 7.59
N TYR A 194 -5.19 -7.36 6.56
CA TYR A 194 -3.74 -7.23 6.49
C TYR A 194 -3.19 -6.46 7.70
N PHE A 195 -3.79 -5.30 8.01
CA PHE A 195 -3.34 -4.47 9.13
C PHE A 195 -3.47 -5.19 10.47
N VAL A 196 -4.50 -6.03 10.64
CA VAL A 196 -4.66 -6.85 11.85
C VAL A 196 -3.65 -7.99 11.91
N GLN A 197 -3.48 -8.73 10.81
CA GLN A 197 -2.56 -9.86 10.74
C GLN A 197 -1.09 -9.44 10.95
N ARG A 198 -0.72 -8.24 10.50
CA ARG A 198 0.62 -7.67 10.69
C ARG A 198 0.78 -6.92 12.03
N GLY A 199 -0.25 -6.90 12.89
CA GLY A 199 -0.21 -6.21 14.18
C GLY A 199 -0.22 -4.67 14.10
N LEU A 200 -0.47 -4.10 12.92
CA LEU A 200 -0.54 -2.64 12.71
C LEU A 200 -1.81 -2.03 13.31
N LEU A 201 -2.89 -2.81 13.37
CA LEU A 201 -4.16 -2.44 14.02
C LEU A 201 -4.70 -3.61 14.83
N SER A 202 -5.32 -3.34 15.99
CA SER A 202 -6.17 -4.35 16.64
C SER A 202 -7.51 -4.48 15.91
N ALA A 203 -8.18 -5.62 16.05
CA ALA A 203 -9.52 -5.83 15.49
C ALA A 203 -10.53 -4.78 15.97
N GLU A 204 -10.44 -4.37 17.24
CA GLU A 204 -11.29 -3.32 17.83
C GLU A 204 -11.01 -1.95 17.22
N ARG A 205 -9.74 -1.59 17.04
CA ARG A 205 -9.35 -0.34 16.37
C ARG A 205 -9.82 -0.33 14.92
N LEU A 206 -9.72 -1.44 14.21
CA LEU A 206 -10.24 -1.56 12.85
C LEU A 206 -11.78 -1.33 12.81
N ARG A 207 -12.55 -1.92 13.73
CA ARG A 207 -14.00 -1.69 13.83
C ARG A 207 -14.32 -0.22 14.10
N ALA A 208 -13.61 0.42 15.03
CA ALA A 208 -13.78 1.83 15.32
C ALA A 208 -13.44 2.73 14.11
N ALA A 209 -12.39 2.40 13.36
CA ALA A 209 -12.04 3.12 12.13
C ALA A 209 -13.15 3.02 11.07
N LEU A 210 -13.73 1.83 10.88
CA LEU A 210 -14.82 1.60 9.93
C LEU A 210 -16.05 2.45 10.28
N ALA A 211 -16.49 2.46 11.54
CA ALA A 211 -17.62 3.28 11.98
C ALA A 211 -17.36 4.78 11.76
N ARG A 212 -16.15 5.26 12.10
CA ARG A 212 -15.75 6.65 11.88
C ARG A 212 -15.68 7.02 10.39
N GLN A 213 -15.20 6.11 9.55
CA GLN A 213 -15.11 6.30 8.10
C GLN A 213 -16.50 6.34 7.45
N GLN A 214 -17.43 5.50 7.91
CA GLN A 214 -18.83 5.55 7.47
C GLN A 214 -19.46 6.91 7.78
N GLY A 215 -19.40 7.36 9.05
CA GLY A 215 -19.91 8.67 9.43
C GLY A 215 -19.19 9.86 8.76
N HIS A 216 -17.91 9.71 8.39
CA HIS A 216 -17.20 10.68 7.54
C HIS A 216 -17.76 10.70 6.12
N ASN A 217 -18.01 9.53 5.53
CA ASN A 217 -18.46 9.37 4.15
C ASN A 217 -19.96 9.66 3.94
N ASP A 218 -20.71 9.90 5.02
CA ASP A 218 -22.11 10.25 4.93
C ASP A 218 -22.29 11.61 4.20
N PRO A 219 -23.21 11.68 3.24
CA PRO A 219 -23.34 12.82 2.32
C PRO A 219 -23.65 14.15 3.03
N MET A 220 -24.34 14.09 4.18
CA MET A 220 -24.64 15.26 5.02
C MET A 220 -23.37 15.88 5.65
N ASN A 221 -22.32 15.09 5.88
CA ASN A 221 -21.09 15.52 6.55
C ASN A 221 -19.96 15.88 5.56
N THR A 222 -20.00 15.31 4.35
CA THR A 222 -19.01 15.58 3.29
C THR A 222 -19.28 16.92 2.59
N SER A 223 -20.54 17.22 2.25
CA SER A 223 -20.92 18.47 1.57
C SER A 223 -20.74 19.73 2.43
N ALA A 224 -20.97 19.64 3.75
CA ALA A 224 -20.82 20.76 4.68
C ALA A 224 -19.35 21.14 4.97
N ARG A 225 -18.38 20.38 4.46
CA ARG A 225 -16.94 20.58 4.68
C ARG A 225 -16.17 20.96 3.41
N ALA A 226 -16.83 20.96 2.26
CA ALA A 226 -16.25 21.28 0.96
C ALA A 226 -16.58 22.71 0.47
N ALA A 227 -17.40 23.45 1.23
CA ALA A 227 -17.67 24.89 1.08
C ALA A 227 -16.88 25.68 2.13
#